data_AF-A0A0V8RZ46-F1
#
_entry.id   AF-A0A0V8RZ46-F1
#
_cell.length_a   1.000
_cell.length_b   1.000
_cell.length_c   1.000
_cell.angle_alpha   90.00
_cell.angle_beta   90.00
_cell.angle_gamma   90.00
#
_symmetry.space_group_name_H-M   'P 1'
#
loop_
_entity.id
_entity.type
_entity.pdbx_description
1 polymer ?
#
loop_
_entity_poly.entity_id
_entity_poly.type
_entity_poly.pdbx_seq_one_letter_code
_entity_poly.pdbx_strand_id
1 'polypeptide(L)'
;MSDFQMNPVDVQEASVLMSRLADRMSDLELTKSDDSFDCGDAVVQEALAYFVSMYNKRGQTTRKWLNGCSDSLHTTAQASADTDDEAAEFFAALRAKL
;
A
#
# COMPACT_ATOMS: atom_id res chain seq x y z
N MET A 1 6.72 20.45 23.97
CA MET A 1 6.37 19.16 23.35
C MET A 1 6.49 19.31 21.84
N SER A 2 7.71 19.36 21.31
CA SER A 2 8.02 19.81 19.93
C SER A 2 8.83 18.79 19.12
N ASP A 3 9.10 17.60 19.65
CA ASP A 3 10.07 16.68 19.02
C ASP A 3 9.40 15.68 18.08
N PHE A 4 8.06 15.62 18.09
CA PHE A 4 7.25 14.72 17.27
C PHE A 4 6.16 15.54 16.58
N GLN A 5 6.44 16.01 15.38
CA GLN A 5 5.46 16.67 14.52
C GLN A 5 5.29 15.82 13.27
N MET A 6 4.05 15.40 13.01
CA MET A 6 3.71 14.58 11.86
C MET A 6 3.00 15.46 10.85
N ASN A 7 3.60 15.64 9.67
CA ASN A 7 2.99 16.43 8.61
C ASN A 7 1.93 15.56 7.89
N PRO A 8 0.63 15.88 8.00
CA PRO A 8 -0.43 15.08 7.38
C PRO A 8 -0.29 14.96 5.86
N VAL A 9 0.29 15.97 5.20
CA VAL A 9 0.54 15.95 3.75
C VAL A 9 1.56 14.87 3.37
N ASP A 10 2.66 14.77 4.12
CA ASP A 10 3.72 13.79 3.83
C ASP A 10 3.22 12.35 4.08
N VAL A 11 2.41 12.17 5.13
CA VAL A 11 1.78 10.87 5.42
C VAL A 11 0.78 10.48 4.34
N GLN A 12 -0.01 11.45 3.85
CA GLN A 12 -0.93 11.24 2.74
C GLN A 12 -0.18 10.88 1.45
N GLU A 13 0.95 11.54 1.16
CA GLU A 13 1.78 11.21 0.00
C GLU A 13 2.34 9.79 0.11
N ALA A 14 2.84 9.40 1.29
CA ALA A 14 3.33 8.04 1.53
C ALA A 14 2.24 6.98 1.31
N SER A 15 1.00 7.24 1.73
CA SER A 15 -0.16 6.39 1.44
C SER A 15 -0.35 6.20 -0.07
N VAL A 16 -0.39 7.29 -0.83
CA VAL A 16 -0.55 7.25 -2.30
C VAL A 16 0.56 6.47 -2.98
N LEU A 17 1.81 6.65 -2.55
CA LEU A 17 2.95 5.91 -3.11
C LEU A 17 2.86 4.40 -2.85
N MET A 18 2.39 4.00 -1.66
CA MET A 18 2.19 2.59 -1.31
C MET A 18 1.09 1.94 -2.16
N SER A 19 -0.05 2.62 -2.33
CA SER A 19 -1.13 2.17 -3.21
C SER A 19 -0.66 2.01 -4.66
N ARG A 20 0.07 2.99 -5.20
CA ARG A 20 0.64 2.91 -6.55
C ARG A 20 1.64 1.76 -6.71
N LEU A 21 2.44 1.48 -5.67
CA LEU A 21 3.35 0.33 -5.69
C LEU A 21 2.58 -0.99 -5.70
N ALA A 22 1.49 -1.10 -4.93
CA ALA A 22 0.61 -2.27 -4.91
C ALA A 22 -0.08 -2.52 -6.25
N ASP A 23 -0.43 -1.46 -6.98
CA ASP A 23 -0.97 -1.56 -8.35
C ASP A 23 0.12 -2.07 -9.30
N ARG A 24 1.29 -1.44 -9.33
CA ARG A 24 2.39 -1.87 -10.23
C ARG A 24 2.87 -3.30 -9.99
N MET A 25 2.68 -3.82 -8.78
CA MET A 25 2.98 -5.20 -8.44
C MET A 25 2.09 -6.21 -9.19
N SER A 26 0.89 -5.84 -9.65
CA SER A 26 0.07 -6.76 -10.48
C SER A 26 0.72 -7.05 -11.82
N ASP A 27 1.46 -6.07 -12.36
CA ASP A 27 2.14 -6.19 -13.66
C ASP A 27 3.30 -7.19 -13.60
N LEU A 28 3.73 -7.58 -12.40
CA LEU A 28 4.79 -8.55 -12.16
C LEU A 28 4.27 -9.98 -11.99
N GLU A 29 2.95 -10.21 -11.99
CA GLU A 29 2.37 -11.54 -11.89
C GLU A 29 2.71 -12.37 -13.15
N LEU A 30 3.11 -13.62 -12.94
CA LEU A 30 3.45 -14.53 -14.02
C LEU A 30 2.19 -15.17 -14.57
N THR A 31 1.88 -14.92 -15.84
CA THR A 31 0.87 -15.68 -16.56
C THR A 31 1.52 -16.90 -17.22
N LYS A 32 0.78 -18.01 -17.27
CA LYS A 32 1.20 -19.15 -18.07
C LYS A 32 1.29 -18.69 -19.53
N SER A 33 2.39 -19.00 -20.21
CA SER A 33 2.49 -18.77 -21.66
C SER A 33 1.49 -19.66 -22.39
N ASP A 34 0.83 -19.11 -23.40
CA ASP A 34 -0.05 -19.88 -24.30
C ASP A 34 0.75 -20.74 -25.29
N ASP A 35 2.05 -20.48 -25.42
CA ASP A 35 2.94 -21.26 -26.26
C ASP A 35 3.12 -22.67 -25.69
N SER A 36 3.02 -23.69 -26.55
CA SER A 36 3.29 -25.07 -26.16
C SER A 36 4.78 -25.24 -25.87
N PHE A 37 5.16 -25.11 -24.60
CA PHE A 37 6.50 -25.39 -24.15
C PHE A 37 6.59 -26.86 -23.74
N ASP A 38 7.12 -27.70 -24.63
CA ASP A 38 7.41 -29.10 -24.32
C ASP A 38 8.60 -29.16 -23.35
N CYS A 39 8.30 -29.42 -22.08
CA CYS A 39 9.29 -29.54 -21.02
C CYS A 39 10.06 -30.88 -21.09
N GLY A 40 9.70 -31.78 -22.01
CA GLY A 40 10.27 -33.12 -22.17
C GLY A 40 9.89 -34.12 -21.06
N ASP A 41 9.62 -33.63 -19.83
CA ASP A 41 9.26 -34.43 -18.66
C ASP A 41 8.10 -33.77 -17.88
N ALA A 42 7.11 -34.58 -17.48
CA ALA A 42 5.95 -34.15 -16.70
C ALA A 42 6.33 -33.53 -15.35
N VAL A 43 7.39 -34.03 -14.70
CA VAL A 43 7.89 -33.52 -13.42
C VAL A 43 8.39 -32.08 -13.57
N VAL A 44 9.03 -31.76 -14.70
CA VAL A 44 9.50 -30.40 -14.99
C VAL A 44 8.31 -29.47 -15.19
N GLN A 45 7.27 -29.94 -15.89
CA GLN A 45 6.05 -29.17 -16.10
C GLN A 45 5.31 -28.88 -14.79
N GLU A 46 5.20 -29.88 -13.89
CA GLU A 46 4.61 -29.71 -12.56
C GLU A 46 5.41 -28.74 -11.69
N ALA A 47 6.74 -28.85 -11.70
CA ALA A 47 7.61 -27.95 -10.95
C ALA A 47 7.47 -26.49 -11.40
N LEU A 48 7.39 -26.24 -12.71
CA LEU A 48 7.17 -24.90 -13.26
C LEU A 48 5.79 -24.36 -12.89
N ALA A 49 4.73 -25.18 -12.99
CA ALA A 49 3.39 -24.79 -12.58
C ALA A 49 3.32 -24.44 -11.08
N TYR A 50 3.98 -25.24 -10.24
CA TYR A 50 4.10 -24.97 -8.81
C TYR A 50 4.85 -23.66 -8.54
N PHE A 51 5.98 -23.43 -9.22
CA PHE A 51 6.76 -22.20 -9.10
C PHE A 51 5.92 -20.96 -9.44
N VAL A 52 5.23 -20.96 -10.59
CA VAL A 52 4.36 -19.85 -11.01
C VAL A 52 3.26 -19.59 -9.98
N SER A 53 2.60 -20.64 -9.49
CA SER A 53 1.57 -20.53 -8.45
C SER A 53 2.10 -19.89 -7.17
N MET A 54 3.26 -20.37 -6.67
CA MET A 54 3.86 -19.86 -5.45
C MET A 54 4.38 -18.43 -5.60
N TYR A 55 4.96 -18.10 -6.75
CA TYR A 55 5.42 -16.75 -7.07
C TYR A 55 4.25 -15.76 -7.07
N ASN A 56 3.16 -16.07 -7.78
CA ASN A 56 1.98 -15.22 -7.84
C ASN A 56 1.31 -15.06 -6.47
N LYS A 57 1.22 -16.15 -5.69
CA LYS A 57 0.69 -16.10 -4.32
C LYS A 57 1.50 -15.15 -3.43
N ARG A 58 2.83 -15.15 -3.59
CA ARG A 58 3.71 -14.20 -2.88
C ARG A 58 3.43 -12.76 -3.32
N GLY A 59 3.32 -12.52 -4.62
CA GLY A 59 2.96 -11.21 -5.18
C GLY A 59 1.65 -10.68 -4.59
N GLN A 60 0.58 -11.48 -4.61
CA GLN A 60 -0.72 -11.13 -4.03
C GLN A 60 -0.64 -10.82 -2.54
N THR A 61 0.12 -11.61 -1.77
CA THR A 61 0.32 -11.39 -0.34
C THR A 61 0.99 -10.03 -0.07
N THR A 62 2.05 -9.72 -0.83
CA THR A 62 2.75 -8.44 -0.71
C THR A 62 1.87 -7.26 -1.13
N ARG A 63 1.05 -7.41 -2.20
CA ARG A 63 0.06 -6.39 -2.60
C ARG A 63 -0.94 -6.10 -1.48
N LYS A 64 -1.48 -7.14 -0.86
CA LYS A 64 -2.39 -7.00 0.28
C LYS A 64 -1.73 -6.26 1.46
N TRP A 65 -0.47 -6.57 1.75
CA TRP A 65 0.29 -5.87 2.79
C TRP A 65 0.50 -4.39 2.46
N LEU A 66 0.91 -4.06 1.22
CA LEU A 66 1.10 -2.68 0.76
C LEU A 66 -0.19 -1.86 0.84
N ASN A 67 -1.33 -2.44 0.42
CA ASN A 67 -2.63 -1.78 0.53
C ASN A 67 -3.01 -1.53 2.00
N GLY A 68 -2.79 -2.50 2.89
CA GLY A 68 -3.04 -2.30 4.32
C GLY A 68 -2.18 -1.18 4.93
N CYS A 69 -0.93 -1.05 4.50
CA CYS A 69 -0.07 0.08 4.89
C CYS A 69 -0.58 1.41 4.33
N SER A 70 -0.97 1.44 3.07
CA SER A 70 -1.57 2.62 2.42
C SER A 70 -2.80 3.10 3.18
N ASP A 71 -3.73 2.20 3.51
CA ASP A 71 -4.97 2.52 4.23
C ASP A 71 -4.66 3.07 5.62
N SER A 72 -3.74 2.43 6.35
CA SER A 72 -3.35 2.87 7.70
C SER A 72 -2.70 4.26 7.70
N LEU A 73 -1.86 4.55 6.70
CA LEU A 73 -1.26 5.87 6.51
C LEU A 73 -2.33 6.91 6.16
N HIS A 74 -3.27 6.58 5.27
CA HIS A 74 -4.37 7.47 4.92
C HIS A 74 -5.20 7.85 6.15
N THR A 75 -5.61 6.87 6.95
CA THR A 75 -6.37 7.11 8.20
C THR A 75 -5.58 7.96 9.18
N THR A 76 -4.26 7.75 9.27
CA THR A 76 -3.39 8.55 10.15
C THR A 76 -3.31 10.00 9.67
N ALA A 77 -3.13 10.22 8.36
CA ALA A 77 -3.10 11.56 7.77
C ALA A 77 -4.41 12.32 8.01
N GLN A 78 -5.55 11.65 7.86
CA GLN A 78 -6.87 12.23 8.14
C GLN A 78 -7.01 12.61 9.61
N ALA A 79 -6.71 11.68 10.53
CA ALA A 79 -6.82 11.96 11.97
C ALA A 79 -5.90 13.12 12.42
N SER A 80 -4.71 13.23 11.84
CA SER A 80 -3.80 14.36 12.10
C SER A 80 -4.37 15.68 11.58
N ALA A 81 -4.90 15.71 10.36
CA ALA A 81 -5.53 16.90 9.80
C ALA A 81 -6.76 17.35 10.60
N ASP A 82 -7.64 16.41 10.97
CA ASP A 82 -8.83 16.70 11.77
C ASP A 82 -8.45 17.29 13.14
N THR A 83 -7.41 16.76 13.78
CA THR A 83 -6.92 17.27 15.08
C THR A 83 -6.36 18.69 14.95
N ASP A 84 -5.63 18.98 13.86
CA ASP A 84 -5.07 20.31 13.59
C ASP A 84 -6.19 21.33 13.32
N ASP A 85 -7.22 20.95 12.56
CA ASP A 85 -8.39 21.78 12.28
C ASP A 85 -9.20 22.07 13.56
N GLU A 86 -9.48 21.07 14.40
CA GLU A 86 -10.16 21.25 15.69
C GLU A 86 -9.39 22.21 16.61
N ALA A 87 -8.07 22.08 16.66
CA ALA A 87 -7.22 22.98 17.45
C ALA A 87 -7.28 24.41 16.92
N ALA A 88 -7.22 24.59 15.59
CA ALA A 88 -7.32 25.91 14.95
C ALA A 88 -8.67 26.58 15.23
N GLU A 89 -9.77 25.83 15.12
CA GLU A 89 -11.11 26.31 15.44
C GLU A 89 -11.23 26.73 16.92
N PHE A 90 -10.72 25.91 17.84
CA PHE A 90 -10.74 26.22 19.27
C PHE A 90 -9.99 27.52 19.59
N PHE A 91 -8.78 27.70 19.04
CA PHE A 91 -7.99 28.91 19.28
C PHE A 91 -8.60 30.15 18.61
N ALA A 92 -9.21 30.01 17.42
CA ALA A 92 -9.95 31.08 16.79
C ALA A 92 -11.15 31.53 17.65
N ALA A 93 -11.90 30.57 18.20
CA ALA A 93 -13.03 30.84 19.10
C ALA A 93 -12.58 31.49 20.42
N LEU A 94 -11.44 31.07 20.98
CA LEU A 94 -10.84 31.70 22.16
C LEU A 94 -10.46 33.16 21.87
N ARG A 95 -9.79 33.40 20.73
CA ARG A 95 -9.36 34.73 20.31
C ARG A 95 -10.54 35.69 20.10
N ALA A 96 -11.66 35.21 19.57
CA ALA A 96 -12.85 36.02 19.38
C ALA A 96 -13.51 36.48 20.70
N LYS A 97 -13.19 35.84 21.84
CA LYS A 97 -13.72 36.17 23.16
C LYS A 97 -12.81 37.09 23.98
N LEU A 98 -11.59 37.35 23.51
CA LEU A 98 -10.62 38.27 24.11
C LEU A 98 -10.75 39.67 23.48
#